data_AF-A0A962EHD6-F1
#
_entry.id   AF-A0A962EHD6-F1
#
_cell.length_a   1.000
_cell.length_b   1.000
_cell.length_c   1.000
_cell.angle_alpha   90.00
_cell.angle_beta   90.00
_cell.angle_gamma   90.00
#
_symmetry.space_group_name_H-M   'P 1'
#
loop_
_entity.id
_entity.type
_entity.pdbx_description
1 polymer ?
#
loop_
_entity_poly.entity_id
_entity_poly.type
_entity_poly.pdbx_seq_one_letter_code
_entity_poly.pdbx_strand_id
1 'polypeptide(L)'
;TLRAADLPGLKTALTQVNGVDEVVIDLEDQVVTAFPRKGQAIFGPISRMIQDRKLDVSEVLLERGRLDEVFRTITQTGARS
;
A
#
# COMPACT_ATOMS: atom_id res chain seq x y z
N THR A 1 -4.32 -2.85 1.24
CA THR A 1 -4.84 -3.55 2.43
C THR A 1 -4.43 -5.01 2.39
N LEU A 2 -4.08 -5.60 3.52
CA LEU A 2 -3.56 -6.96 3.65
C LEU A 2 -4.21 -7.67 4.85
N ARG A 3 -4.42 -8.99 4.73
CA ARG A 3 -4.88 -9.87 5.82
C ARG A 3 -3.84 -10.95 6.10
N ALA A 4 -3.58 -11.20 7.38
CA ALA A 4 -2.68 -12.26 7.84
C ALA A 4 -3.06 -12.73 9.25
N ALA A 5 -2.59 -13.91 9.64
CA ALA A 5 -2.79 -14.42 10.99
C ALA A 5 -2.05 -13.59 12.07
N ASP A 6 -0.91 -13.00 11.70
CA ASP A 6 -0.07 -12.17 12.58
C ASP A 6 -0.06 -10.71 12.09
N LEU A 7 -1.06 -9.93 12.52
CA LEU A 7 -1.15 -8.51 12.17
C LEU A 7 -0.01 -7.66 12.75
N PRO A 8 0.43 -7.83 14.01
CA PRO A 8 1.58 -7.09 14.56
C PRO A 8 2.88 -7.38 13.81
N GLY A 9 3.15 -8.64 13.48
CA GLY A 9 4.32 -9.05 12.69
C GLY A 9 4.24 -8.49 11.27
N LEU A 10 3.07 -8.55 10.64
CA LEU A 10 2.83 -7.97 9.31
C LEU A 10 3.05 -6.45 9.31
N LYS A 11 2.52 -5.72 10.30
CA LYS A 11 2.78 -4.27 10.45
C LYS A 11 4.27 -3.99 10.55
N THR A 12 4.98 -4.74 11.40
CA THR A 12 6.42 -4.58 11.59
C THR A 12 7.15 -4.81 10.27
N ALA A 13 6.81 -5.86 9.52
CA ALA A 13 7.41 -6.12 8.21
C ALA A 13 7.14 -5.01 7.19
N LEU A 14 5.91 -4.49 7.12
CA LEU A 14 5.50 -3.43 6.18
C LEU A 14 6.22 -2.11 6.43
N THR A 15 6.46 -1.74 7.70
CA THR A 15 7.20 -0.50 8.03
C THR A 15 8.67 -0.53 7.56
N GLN A 16 9.23 -1.71 7.30
CA GLN A 16 10.60 -1.87 6.79
C GLN A 16 10.67 -1.84 5.25
N VAL A 17 9.52 -1.81 4.56
CA VAL A 17 9.49 -1.76 3.10
C VAL A 17 9.80 -0.35 2.63
N ASN A 18 10.81 -0.22 1.77
CA ASN A 18 11.15 1.07 1.18
C ASN A 18 9.95 1.64 0.41
N GLY A 19 9.67 2.92 0.65
CA GLY A 19 8.56 3.63 0.04
C GLY A 19 7.23 3.54 0.80
N VAL A 20 7.13 2.74 1.85
CA VAL A 20 6.02 2.85 2.80
C VAL A 20 6.20 4.10 3.66
N ASP A 21 5.12 4.83 3.85
CA ASP A 21 5.07 6.04 4.69
C ASP A 21 4.36 5.74 6.02
N GLU A 22 3.21 5.08 5.94
CA GLU A 22 2.37 4.78 7.09
C GLU A 22 1.85 3.34 7.02
N VAL A 23 1.68 2.72 8.19
CA VAL A 23 1.04 1.42 8.33
C VAL A 23 0.02 1.47 9.46
N VAL A 24 -1.24 1.23 9.12
CA VAL A 24 -2.38 1.24 10.04
C VAL A 24 -2.87 -0.19 10.25
N ILE A 25 -3.16 -0.55 11.50
CA ILE A 25 -3.88 -1.79 11.83
C ILE A 25 -5.31 -1.43 12.15
N ASP A 26 -6.24 -2.11 11.50
CA ASP A 26 -7.63 -2.16 11.91
C ASP A 26 -7.89 -3.49 12.62
N LEU A 27 -8.14 -3.42 13.94
CA LEU A 27 -8.38 -4.60 14.77
C LEU A 27 -9.82 -5.10 14.67
N GLU A 28 -10.77 -4.24 14.28
CA GLU A 28 -12.17 -4.60 14.10
C GLU A 28 -12.30 -5.46 12.85
N ASP A 29 -11.74 -4.98 11.75
CA ASP A 29 -11.76 -5.69 10.46
C ASP A 29 -10.62 -6.71 10.31
N GLN A 30 -9.68 -6.79 11.24
CA GLN A 30 -8.49 -7.68 11.19
C GLN A 30 -7.68 -7.49 9.89
N VAL A 31 -7.37 -6.23 9.55
CA VAL A 31 -6.58 -5.87 8.36
C VAL A 31 -5.40 -4.97 8.70
N VAL A 32 -4.40 -4.96 7.83
CA VAL A 32 -3.30 -4.00 7.84
C VAL A 32 -3.26 -3.23 6.53
N THR A 33 -3.22 -1.91 6.59
CA THR A 33 -3.14 -1.04 5.41
C THR A 33 -1.81 -0.30 5.40
N ALA A 34 -1.05 -0.46 4.31
CA ALA A 34 0.20 0.27 4.08
C ALA A 34 -0.04 1.37 3.04
N PHE A 35 0.37 2.58 3.38
CA PHE A 35 0.26 3.76 2.51
C PHE A 35 1.62 4.10 1.93
N PRO A 36 1.71 4.37 0.60
CA PRO A 36 2.97 4.76 -0.02
C PRO A 36 3.33 6.20 0.29
N ARG A 37 4.63 6.47 0.32
CA ARG A 37 5.17 7.83 0.19
C ARG A 37 4.68 8.42 -1.13
N LYS A 38 4.50 9.74 -1.15
CA LYS A 38 3.99 10.47 -2.31
C LYS A 38 4.75 10.09 -3.60
N GLY A 39 4.00 9.65 -4.61
CA GLY A 39 4.53 9.31 -5.94
C GLY A 39 5.24 7.96 -6.03
N GLN A 40 5.25 7.14 -4.97
CA GLN A 40 5.89 5.83 -4.99
C GLN A 40 4.88 4.69 -5.13
N ALA A 41 5.28 3.64 -5.85
CA ALA A 41 4.53 2.40 -5.95
C ALA A 41 5.15 1.36 -5.00
N ILE A 42 4.37 0.91 -4.02
CA ILE A 42 4.83 -0.03 -2.99
C ILE A 42 4.35 -1.47 -3.20
N PHE A 43 3.48 -1.73 -4.18
CA PHE A 43 2.93 -3.07 -4.40
C PHE A 43 4.03 -4.10 -4.70
N GLY A 44 4.90 -3.84 -5.69
CA GLY A 44 6.01 -4.74 -6.01
C GLY A 44 6.96 -5.02 -4.83
N PRO A 45 7.47 -3.98 -4.14
CA PRO A 45 8.27 -4.15 -2.92
C PRO A 45 7.57 -4.97 -1.82
N ILE A 46 6.28 -4.74 -1.58
CA ILE A 46 5.49 -5.50 -0.59
C ILE A 46 5.34 -6.96 -1.02
N SER A 47 4.99 -7.23 -2.29
CA SER A 47 4.87 -8.60 -2.80
C SER A 47 6.18 -9.38 -2.66
N ARG A 48 7.32 -8.75 -2.96
CA ARG A 48 8.63 -9.36 -2.75
C ARG A 48 8.90 -9.64 -1.27
N MET A 49 8.63 -8.67 -0.40
CA MET A 49 8.82 -8.85 1.05
C MET A 49 8.00 -10.02 1.61
N ILE A 50 6.75 -10.18 1.17
CA ILE A 50 5.89 -11.30 1.56
C ILE A 50 6.50 -12.64 1.13
N GLN A 51 6.98 -12.71 -0.12
CA GLN A 51 7.61 -13.91 -0.68
C GLN A 51 8.93 -14.27 0.04
N ASP A 52 9.83 -13.30 0.18
CA ASP A 52 11.16 -13.50 0.77
C ASP A 52 11.08 -13.95 2.23
N ARG A 53 10.10 -13.43 2.98
CA ARG A 53 9.88 -13.74 4.39
C ARG A 53 8.90 -14.89 4.61
N LYS A 54 8.31 -15.45 3.53
CA LYS A 54 7.29 -16.51 3.58
C LYS A 54 6.15 -16.17 4.54
N LEU A 55 5.68 -14.92 4.49
CA LEU A 55 4.60 -14.48 5.36
C LEU A 55 3.28 -15.15 4.96
N ASP A 56 2.53 -15.61 5.95
CA ASP A 56 1.20 -16.20 5.76
C ASP A 56 0.15 -15.09 5.59
N VAL A 57 0.12 -14.52 4.39
CA VAL A 57 -0.83 -13.49 3.98
C VAL A 57 -1.94 -14.16 3.18
N SER A 58 -3.17 -14.08 3.68
CA SER A 58 -4.34 -14.72 3.06
C SER A 58 -4.96 -13.87 1.95
N GLU A 59 -4.78 -12.55 2.01
CA GLU A 59 -5.33 -11.62 1.03
C GLU A 59 -4.48 -10.36 0.90
N VAL A 60 -4.31 -9.88 -0.34
CA VAL A 60 -3.74 -8.56 -0.65
C VAL A 60 -4.67 -7.83 -1.60
N LEU A 61 -5.25 -6.73 -1.13
CA LEU A 61 -6.07 -5.84 -1.92
C LEU A 61 -5.29 -4.56 -2.25
N LEU A 62 -5.05 -4.32 -3.53
CA LEU A 62 -4.55 -3.03 -4.00
C LEU A 62 -5.73 -2.09 -4.20
N GLU A 63 -5.90 -1.18 -3.26
CA GLU A 63 -6.84 -0.08 -3.40
C GLU A 63 -6.21 0.96 -4.31
N ARG A 64 -6.83 1.24 -5.46
CA ARG A 64 -6.52 2.44 -6.23
C ARG A 64 -7.01 3.61 -5.40
N GLY A 65 -6.11 4.23 -4.63
CA GLY A 65 -6.42 5.46 -3.92
C GLY A 65 -6.95 6.52 -4.89
N ARG A 66 -7.77 7.46 -4.39
CA ARG A 66 -8.37 8.65 -5.07
C ARG A 66 -7.40 9.54 -5.88
N LEU A 67 -6.15 9.13 -6.06
CA LEU A 67 -5.14 9.75 -6.91
C LEU A 67 -5.51 9.81 -8.41
N ASP A 68 -6.55 9.10 -8.85
CA ASP A 68 -7.19 9.37 -10.15
C ASP A 68 -7.73 10.82 -10.24
N GLU A 69 -7.96 11.51 -9.13
CA GLU A 69 -8.41 12.91 -9.11
C GLU A 69 -7.29 13.92 -9.39
N VAL A 70 -6.04 13.67 -9.00
CA VAL A 70 -4.92 14.59 -9.30
C VAL A 70 -4.33 14.39 -10.70
N PHE A 71 -4.67 13.30 -11.39
CA PHE A 71 -4.31 13.13 -12.80
C PHE A 71 -5.08 14.06 -13.75
N ARG A 72 -6.22 14.63 -13.32
CA ARG A 72 -6.98 15.62 -14.11
C ARG A 72 -6.42 17.04 -14.04
N THR A 73 -5.65 17.40 -13.00
CA THR A 73 -5.16 18.78 -12.84
C THR A 73 -3.93 19.08 -13.70
N ILE A 74 -3.14 18.08 -14.11
CA ILE A 74 -2.02 18.30 -15.03
C ILE A 74 -2.48 18.34 -16.50
N THR A 75 -3.54 17.60 -16.86
CA THR A 75 -4.03 17.52 -18.25
C THR A 75 -4.99 18.64 -18.66
N GLN A 76 -5.32 19.59 -17.79
CA GLN A 76 -6.06 20.80 -18.20
C GLN A 76 -5.16 21.98 -18.65
N THR A 77 -3.83 21.89 -18.46
CA THR A 77 -2.88 22.81 -19.12
C THR A 77 -2.56 22.37 -20.57
N GLY A 78 -3.36 21.45 -21.14
CA GLY A 78 -3.44 21.18 -22.57
C GLY A 78 -4.65 21.83 -23.25
N ALA A 79 -5.43 22.66 -22.54
CA ALA A 79 -6.42 23.53 -23.15
C ALA A 79 -5.75 24.86 -23.56
N ARG A 80 -5.48 24.97 -24.87
CA ARG A 80 -5.10 26.14 -25.73
C ARG A 80 -3.94 25.68 -26.63
N SER A 81 -4.09 25.55 -27.94
CA SER A 81 -4.61 26.52 -28.91
C SER A 81 -5.02 25.80 -30.19
#